data_AF-A0A131YDK2-F1
#
_entry.id   AF-A0A131YDK2-F1
#
_cell.length_a   1.000
_cell.length_b   1.000
_cell.length_c   1.000
_cell.angle_alpha   90.00
_cell.angle_beta   90.00
_cell.angle_gamma   90.00
#
_symmetry.space_group_name_H-M   'P 1'
#
loop_
_entity.id
_entity.type
_entity.pdbx_description
1 polymer ?
#
loop_
_entity_poly.entity_id
_entity_poly.type
_entity_poly.pdbx_seq_one_letter_code
_entity_poly.pdbx_strand_id
1 'polypeptide(L)'
;MATMAIMSLTLMLAMCTFLLPATGQESHLEPMALRAGNGWTHSPHWPQWPLWPRCGWGEVYKQCVSSSCGEKRCSEIGRSRPGCTRDCASGCFCWKNLYRNKRRQCVPKWQCRRGGFIRPVPYGAE
;
A
#
# COMPACT_ATOMS: atom_id res chain seq x y z
N MET A 1 24.55 44.56 17.74
CA MET A 1 25.05 43.37 17.01
C MET A 1 24.47 42.08 17.57
N ALA A 2 24.51 41.83 18.88
CA ALA A 2 23.92 40.64 19.51
C ALA A 2 22.40 40.49 19.29
N THR A 3 21.64 41.59 19.35
CA THR A 3 20.17 41.55 19.16
C THR A 3 19.74 41.13 17.75
N MET A 4 20.48 41.56 16.72
CA MET A 4 20.23 41.19 15.32
C MET A 4 20.56 39.71 15.06
N ALA A 5 21.59 39.18 15.74
CA ALA A 5 21.94 37.76 15.69
C ALA A 5 20.91 36.88 16.42
N ILE A 6 20.35 37.36 17.53
CA ILE A 6 19.30 36.65 18.26
C ILE A 6 18.02 36.61 17.42
N MET A 7 17.61 37.73 16.81
CA MET A 7 16.41 37.79 15.98
C MET A 7 16.53 36.88 14.75
N SER A 8 17.70 36.85 14.09
CA SER A 8 17.92 35.96 12.93
C SER A 8 17.90 34.48 13.32
N LEU A 9 18.51 34.11 14.45
CA LEU A 9 18.47 32.74 14.99
C LEU A 9 17.03 32.31 15.32
N THR A 10 16.23 33.19 15.93
CA THR A 10 14.83 32.87 16.25
C THR A 10 13.97 32.67 15.00
N LEU A 11 14.18 33.46 13.95
CA LEU A 11 13.48 33.32 12.67
C LEU A 11 13.86 32.01 11.96
N MET A 12 15.14 31.64 11.97
CA MET A 12 15.62 30.38 11.38
C MET A 12 15.04 29.16 12.09
N LEU A 13 15.00 29.17 13.43
CA LEU A 13 14.41 28.08 14.22
C LEU A 13 12.89 27.96 13.99
N ALA A 14 12.17 29.09 13.95
CA ALA A 14 10.74 29.10 13.65
C ALA A 14 10.45 28.56 12.23
N MET A 15 11.20 28.99 11.22
CA MET A 15 11.05 28.46 9.86
C MET A 15 11.35 26.96 9.79
N CYS A 16 12.34 26.48 10.56
CA CYS A 16 12.65 25.07 10.65
C CYS A 16 11.46 24.28 11.22
N THR A 17 10.86 24.73 12.33
CA THR A 17 9.71 24.04 12.94
C THR A 17 8.45 24.07 12.07
N PHE A 18 8.24 25.11 11.26
CA PHE A 18 7.12 25.17 10.30
C PHE A 18 7.34 24.31 9.04
N LEU A 19 8.60 23.98 8.70
CA LEU A 19 8.93 23.10 7.58
C LEU A 19 9.02 21.61 7.98
N LEU A 20 9.27 21.31 9.26
CA LEU A 20 9.29 19.95 9.82
C LEU A 20 7.96 19.15 9.77
N PRO A 21 6.73 19.72 9.68
CA PRO A 21 5.52 18.90 9.58
C PRO A 21 5.33 18.26 8.20
N ALA A 22 6.19 18.55 7.22
CA ALA A 22 6.08 18.01 5.85
C ALA A 22 6.83 16.69 5.63
N THR A 23 7.63 16.23 6.61
CA THR A 23 8.19 14.88 6.62
C THR A 23 7.43 14.07 7.66
N GLY A 24 6.55 13.18 7.20
CA GLY A 24 5.88 12.21 8.06
C GLY A 24 6.91 11.54 8.97
N GLN A 25 6.75 11.77 10.27
CA GLN A 25 7.63 11.25 11.30
C GLN A 25 7.32 9.76 11.43
N GLU A 26 8.05 8.93 10.69
CA GLU A 26 8.11 7.49 10.90
C GLU A 26 8.88 7.25 12.20
N SER A 27 8.15 7.32 13.32
CA SER A 27 8.65 6.83 14.61
C SER A 27 8.71 5.31 14.54
N HIS A 28 9.88 4.82 14.13
CA HIS A 28 10.32 3.45 14.30
C HIS A 28 10.41 3.15 15.83
N LEU A 29 9.78 2.05 16.26
CA LEU A 29 9.70 1.47 17.62
C LEU A 29 8.80 2.18 18.67
N GLU A 30 7.59 1.66 18.88
CA GLU A 30 7.30 0.77 20.03
C GLU A 30 5.85 0.20 19.93
N PRO A 31 5.62 -1.07 20.32
CA PRO A 31 4.34 -1.74 20.22
C PRO A 31 3.55 -1.57 21.52
N MET A 32 2.31 -1.08 21.44
CA MET A 32 1.34 -1.29 22.52
C MET A 32 0.08 -1.90 21.93
N ALA A 33 0.13 -3.24 21.93
CA ALA A 33 -1.03 -4.07 22.13
C ALA A 33 -1.86 -3.52 23.31
N LEU A 34 -3.18 -3.47 23.15
CA LEU A 34 -4.14 -3.99 24.13
C LEU A 34 -5.58 -3.85 23.60
N ARG A 35 -6.27 -4.99 23.63
CA ARG A 35 -7.73 -5.21 23.50
C ARG A 35 -8.31 -5.30 22.09
N ALA A 36 -8.27 -6.53 21.55
CA ALA A 36 -9.39 -7.08 20.80
C ALA A 36 -9.51 -8.57 21.13
N GLY A 37 -10.33 -8.88 22.13
CA GLY A 37 -10.69 -10.25 22.48
C GLY A 37 -11.97 -10.66 21.76
N ASN A 38 -11.92 -11.79 21.04
CA ASN A 38 -12.93 -12.86 21.06
C ASN A 38 -12.60 -13.96 20.04
N GLY A 39 -11.82 -14.94 20.52
CA GLY A 39 -12.13 -16.38 20.48
C GLY A 39 -12.36 -17.08 19.15
N TRP A 40 -11.33 -17.80 18.67
CA TRP A 40 -11.51 -19.05 17.90
C TRP A 40 -10.38 -20.05 18.23
N THR A 41 -10.74 -21.07 19.02
CA THR A 41 -10.21 -22.45 19.05
C THR A 41 -8.69 -22.65 19.00
N HIS A 42 -8.10 -22.80 20.20
CA HIS A 42 -6.73 -23.26 20.44
C HIS A 42 -6.51 -24.71 19.98
N SER A 43 -5.44 -24.95 19.21
CA SER A 43 -4.82 -26.27 19.05
C SER A 43 -3.35 -26.17 19.50
N PRO A 44 -2.82 -27.03 20.40
CA PRO A 44 -1.66 -26.67 21.23
C PRO A 44 -0.28 -26.91 20.61
N HIS A 45 -0.16 -27.29 19.33
CA HIS A 45 1.08 -27.88 18.80
C HIS A 45 1.79 -27.10 17.70
N TRP A 46 1.44 -25.83 17.45
CA TRP A 46 2.17 -25.01 16.48
C TRP A 46 2.84 -23.83 17.19
N PRO A 47 4.16 -23.61 16.99
CA PRO A 47 4.84 -22.46 17.56
C PRO A 47 4.12 -21.19 17.10
N GLN A 48 3.82 -20.32 18.07
CA GLN A 48 3.10 -19.07 17.85
C GLN A 48 4.03 -18.11 17.12
N TRP A 49 4.12 -18.26 15.80
CA TRP A 49 4.84 -17.33 14.95
C TRP A 49 4.28 -15.92 15.16
N PRO A 50 5.12 -14.88 15.25
CA PRO A 50 4.63 -13.52 15.31
C PRO A 50 3.67 -13.28 14.13
N LEU A 51 2.46 -12.83 14.45
CA LEU A 51 1.41 -12.50 13.50
C LEU A 51 1.83 -11.25 12.69
N TRP A 52 2.85 -11.40 11.85
CA TRP A 52 2.92 -10.62 10.64
C TRP A 52 1.59 -10.84 9.92
N PRO A 53 0.93 -9.80 9.39
CA PRO A 53 -0.22 -10.03 8.52
C PRO A 53 0.26 -10.96 7.42
N ARG A 54 -0.17 -12.22 7.48
CA ARG A 54 0.16 -13.23 6.48
C ARG A 54 -0.60 -12.81 5.24
N CYS A 55 -0.02 -11.87 4.51
CA CYS A 55 -0.50 -11.50 3.21
C CYS A 55 -0.54 -12.75 2.35
N GLY A 56 -1.56 -12.84 1.49
CA GLY A 56 -1.75 -13.98 0.64
C GLY A 56 -0.59 -14.17 -0.33
N TRP A 57 -0.65 -15.25 -1.10
CA TRP A 57 0.35 -15.48 -2.13
C TRP A 57 0.42 -14.32 -3.13
N GLY A 58 1.62 -13.79 -3.35
CA GLY A 58 1.85 -12.65 -4.25
C GLY A 58 1.50 -11.29 -3.66
N GLU A 59 1.21 -11.21 -2.36
CA GLU A 59 0.97 -9.95 -1.65
C GLU A 59 2.14 -9.62 -0.71
N VAL A 60 2.31 -8.32 -0.45
CA VAL A 60 3.27 -7.78 0.51
C VAL A 60 2.56 -6.76 1.38
N TYR A 61 2.86 -6.77 2.68
CA TYR A 61 2.34 -5.76 3.59
C TYR A 61 3.01 -4.42 3.29
N LYS A 62 2.20 -3.37 3.11
CA LYS A 62 2.66 -2.00 2.94
C LYS A 62 1.97 -1.11 3.96
N GLN A 63 2.68 -0.07 4.41
CA GLN A 63 2.15 0.93 5.33
C GLN A 63 2.05 2.28 4.61
N CYS A 64 1.01 3.05 4.93
CA CYS A 64 0.75 4.39 4.39
C CYS A 64 1.00 4.53 2.88
N VAL A 65 0.37 3.67 2.08
CA VAL A 65 0.35 3.81 0.63
C VAL A 65 -1.01 4.29 0.15
N SER A 66 -1.02 5.03 -0.96
CA SER A 66 -2.26 5.43 -1.65
C SER A 66 -3.12 4.21 -1.97
N SER A 67 -4.40 4.19 -1.60
CA SER A 67 -5.27 3.05 -1.96
C SER A 67 -5.52 2.94 -3.47
N SER A 68 -5.43 4.06 -4.19
CA SER A 68 -5.62 4.10 -5.64
C SER A 68 -4.33 3.92 -6.44
N CYS A 69 -3.14 3.88 -5.81
CA CYS A 69 -1.83 3.65 -6.46
C CYS A 69 -0.95 2.58 -5.82
N GLY A 70 -1.31 2.06 -4.64
CA GLY A 70 -0.53 1.11 -3.86
C GLY A 70 -0.37 -0.28 -4.51
N GLU A 71 -1.21 -0.61 -5.49
CA GLU A 71 -1.10 -1.83 -6.31
C GLU A 71 -1.66 -1.64 -7.73
N LYS A 72 -1.34 -2.53 -8.66
CA LYS A 72 -1.92 -2.52 -10.01
C LYS A 72 -3.20 -3.35 -10.02
N ARG A 73 -4.22 -2.93 -10.77
CA ARG A 73 -5.47 -3.70 -10.94
C ARG A 73 -5.64 -4.13 -12.38
N CYS A 74 -6.17 -5.33 -12.60
CA CYS A 74 -6.44 -5.81 -13.97
C CYS A 74 -7.39 -4.88 -14.74
N SER A 75 -8.28 -4.15 -14.06
CA SER A 75 -9.21 -3.18 -14.65
C SER A 75 -8.54 -1.92 -15.21
N GLU A 76 -7.28 -1.66 -14.86
CA GLU A 76 -6.52 -0.49 -15.29
C GLU A 76 -5.70 -0.77 -16.56
N ILE A 77 -5.61 -2.04 -16.99
CA ILE A 77 -4.85 -2.40 -18.18
C ILE A 77 -5.53 -1.79 -19.41
N GLY A 78 -4.79 -0.96 -20.15
CA GLY A 78 -5.29 -0.29 -21.36
C GLY A 78 -6.13 0.95 -21.08
N ARG A 79 -6.21 1.41 -19.83
CA ARG A 79 -6.87 2.67 -19.44
C ARG A 79 -5.84 3.63 -18.86
N SER A 80 -6.07 4.94 -19.02
CA SER A 80 -5.31 5.93 -18.27
C SER A 80 -5.67 5.80 -16.79
N ARG A 81 -4.67 5.61 -15.92
CA ARG A 81 -4.90 5.51 -14.48
C ARG A 81 -5.28 6.91 -13.96
N PRO A 82 -6.35 7.05 -13.17
CA PRO A 82 -6.62 8.32 -12.49
C PRO A 82 -5.45 8.66 -11.54
N GLY A 83 -5.37 9.92 -11.12
CA GLY A 83 -4.37 10.37 -10.15
C GLY A 83 -4.43 9.57 -8.84
N CYS A 84 -3.28 9.48 -8.16
CA CYS A 84 -3.19 8.78 -6.88
C CYS A 84 -3.94 9.55 -5.79
N THR A 85 -4.74 8.83 -5.00
CA THR A 85 -5.35 9.36 -3.79
C THR A 85 -4.27 9.57 -2.73
N ARG A 86 -4.39 10.61 -1.91
CA ARG A 86 -3.43 10.93 -0.83
C ARG A 86 -3.77 10.27 0.51
N ASP A 87 -4.55 9.20 0.47
CA ASP A 87 -4.91 8.44 1.66
C ASP A 87 -3.75 7.54 2.11
N CYS A 88 -3.55 7.43 3.43
CA CYS A 88 -2.62 6.46 4.02
C CYS A 88 -3.39 5.15 4.27
N ALA A 89 -3.31 4.22 3.32
CA ALA A 89 -3.83 2.87 3.48
C ALA A 89 -2.70 1.90 3.84
N SER A 90 -2.91 1.12 4.91
CA SER A 90 -1.99 0.07 5.35
C SER A 90 -2.67 -1.29 5.23
N GLY A 91 -1.96 -2.28 4.69
CA GLY A 91 -2.55 -3.59 4.41
C GLY A 91 -1.74 -4.43 3.42
N CYS A 92 -2.34 -5.51 2.94
CA CYS A 92 -1.74 -6.41 1.97
C CYS A 92 -2.02 -5.94 0.53
N PHE A 93 -0.96 -5.57 -0.18
CA PHE A 93 -1.01 -5.10 -1.56
C PHE A 93 -0.30 -6.09 -2.47
N CYS A 94 -0.69 -6.16 -3.74
CA CYS A 94 0.04 -6.99 -4.69
C CYS A 94 1.52 -6.58 -4.78
N TRP A 95 2.38 -7.60 -4.86
CA TRP A 95 3.80 -7.42 -5.14
C TRP A 95 3.99 -6.66 -6.46
N LYS A 96 5.15 -6.01 -6.61
CA LYS A 96 5.57 -5.36 -7.85
C LYS A 96 5.32 -6.28 -9.07
N ASN A 97 4.73 -5.73 -10.13
CA ASN A 97 4.40 -6.41 -11.39
C ASN A 97 3.27 -7.46 -11.34
N LEU A 98 2.66 -7.69 -10.18
CA LEU A 98 1.39 -8.40 -10.10
C LEU A 98 0.22 -7.41 -10.17
N TYR A 99 -0.91 -7.92 -10.63
CA TYR A 99 -2.15 -7.19 -10.82
C TYR A 99 -3.25 -7.87 -10.03
N ARG A 100 -4.01 -7.10 -9.27
CA ARG A 100 -5.20 -7.57 -8.57
C ARG A 100 -6.31 -7.87 -9.57
N ASN A 101 -6.76 -9.11 -9.62
CA ASN A 101 -7.90 -9.51 -10.44
C ASN A 101 -9.24 -9.30 -9.70
N LYS A 102 -10.38 -9.52 -10.38
CA LYS A 102 -11.72 -9.39 -9.76
C LYS A 102 -11.97 -10.40 -8.64
N ARG A 103 -11.19 -11.49 -8.57
CA ARG A 103 -11.21 -12.50 -7.50
C ARG A 103 -10.30 -12.15 -6.32
N ARG A 104 -9.78 -10.91 -6.28
CA ARG A 104 -8.83 -10.39 -5.29
C ARG A 104 -7.46 -11.10 -5.24
N GLN A 105 -7.11 -11.87 -6.27
CA GLN A 105 -5.81 -12.55 -6.36
C GLN A 105 -4.80 -11.68 -7.10
N CYS A 106 -3.54 -11.73 -6.66
CA CYS A 106 -2.42 -11.08 -7.33
C CYS A 106 -1.85 -12.00 -8.41
N VAL A 107 -2.03 -11.59 -9.67
CA VAL A 107 -1.68 -12.40 -10.84
C VAL A 107 -0.77 -11.63 -11.78
N PRO A 108 0.08 -12.30 -12.57
CA PRO A 108 0.85 -11.65 -13.61
C PRO A 108 -0.07 -11.04 -14.69
N LYS A 109 0.42 -10.00 -15.37
CA LYS A 109 -0.36 -9.22 -16.36
C LYS A 109 -1.07 -10.09 -17.41
N TRP A 110 -0.44 -11.17 -17.88
CA TRP A 110 -1.00 -12.06 -18.90
C TRP A 110 -2.23 -12.85 -18.43
N GLN A 111 -2.40 -13.02 -17.12
CA GLN A 111 -3.52 -13.73 -16.51
C GLN A 111 -4.70 -12.79 -16.16
N CYS A 112 -4.50 -11.47 -16.25
CA CYS A 112 -5.61 -10.54 -16.29
C CYS A 112 -6.43 -10.84 -17.55
N ARG A 113 -7.52 -11.62 -17.40
CA ARG A 113 -8.47 -11.88 -18.48
C ARG A 113 -8.79 -10.54 -19.11
N ARG A 114 -8.32 -10.33 -20.35
CA ARG A 114 -8.85 -9.27 -21.20
C ARG A 114 -10.35 -9.57 -21.27
N GLY A 115 -11.19 -8.68 -20.74
CA GLY A 115 -12.63 -8.69 -21.03
C GLY A 115 -12.80 -8.36 -22.51
N GLY A 116 -12.42 -9.34 -23.35
CA GLY A 116 -11.97 -9.14 -24.71
C GLY A 116 -10.92 -10.20 -25.05
N PHE A 117 -11.31 -11.49 -24.94
CA PHE A 117 -10.88 -12.39 -26.00
C PHE A 117 -11.34 -11.70 -27.28
N ILE A 118 -10.42 -11.14 -28.07
CA ILE A 118 -10.62 -11.25 -29.51
C ILE A 118 -10.60 -12.77 -29.70
N ARG A 119 -11.77 -13.40 -29.73
CA ARG A 119 -11.86 -14.70 -30.39
C ARG A 119 -11.36 -14.40 -31.79
N PRO A 120 -10.25 -14.98 -32.26
CA PRO A 120 -9.92 -14.90 -33.67
C PRO A 120 -11.19 -15.34 -34.41
N VAL A 121 -11.72 -14.49 -35.29
CA VAL A 121 -12.76 -14.93 -36.21
C VAL A 121 -12.13 -16.08 -36.99
N PRO A 122 -12.68 -17.30 -36.96
CA PRO A 122 -12.18 -18.37 -37.81
C PRO A 122 -12.23 -17.87 -39.25
N TYR A 123 -11.10 -17.96 -39.95
CA TYR A 123 -11.05 -17.62 -41.37
C TYR A 123 -11.99 -18.58 -42.11
N GLY A 124 -13.12 -18.09 -42.63
CA GLY A 124 -14.08 -18.88 -43.42
C GLY A 124 -15.45 -19.18 -42.78
N ALA A 125 -16.04 -18.25 -42.02
CA ALA A 125 -17.48 -18.29 -41.73
C ALA A 125 -18.22 -17.34 -42.68
N GLU A 126 -18.58 -17.86 -43.85
CA GLU A 126 -19.63 -17.35 -44.74
C GLU A 126 -20.74 -18.41 -44.83
#